data_AF-A0A0F7FHN8-F1
#
_entry.id   AF-A0A0F7FHN8-F1
#
_cell.length_a   1.000
_cell.length_b   1.000
_cell.length_c   1.000
_cell.angle_alpha   90.00
_cell.angle_beta   90.00
_cell.angle_gamma   90.00
#
_symmetry.space_group_name_H-M   'P 1'
#
loop_
_entity.id
_entity.type
_entity.pdbx_description
1 polymer ?
#
loop_
_entity_poly.entity_id
_entity_poly.type
_entity_poly.pdbx_seq_one_letter_code
_entity_poly.pdbx_strand_id
1 'polypeptide(L)'
;MSITRSELIGKAVYDQEAKFIGTVQDIVIKLEEKDIGIQVRTPLGTLLEISSDKILAVKDIILLKEKIELPKEVSQGPVQQTPPLATSPPQPSSGLKIPIPFKREEKICPYCGKPATYIPQYKRWYCFNCQRYID
;
A
#
# COMPACT_ATOMS: atom_id res chain seq x y z
N MET A 1 -16.58 -11.56 -19.99
CA MET A 1 -16.66 -11.95 -18.57
C MET A 1 -16.42 -10.69 -17.76
N SER A 2 -17.33 -10.32 -16.88
CA SER A 2 -17.16 -9.14 -16.01
C SER A 2 -16.58 -9.60 -14.68
N ILE A 3 -15.57 -8.89 -14.20
CA ILE A 3 -14.91 -9.19 -12.92
C ILE A 3 -15.17 -7.98 -12.02
N THR A 4 -15.79 -8.20 -10.86
CA THR A 4 -16.07 -7.09 -9.94
C THR A 4 -14.90 -6.85 -8.99
N ARG A 5 -14.77 -5.60 -8.53
CA ARG A 5 -13.75 -5.21 -7.54
C ARG A 5 -13.81 -6.07 -6.28
N SER A 6 -15.02 -6.38 -5.80
CA SER A 6 -15.23 -7.18 -4.60
C SER A 6 -14.76 -8.63 -4.75
N GLU A 7 -14.76 -9.18 -5.97
CA GLU A 7 -14.28 -10.54 -6.24
C GLU A 7 -12.74 -10.62 -6.30
N LEU A 8 -12.08 -9.50 -6.62
CA LEU A 8 -10.62 -9.42 -6.76
C LEU A 8 -9.91 -9.10 -5.44
N ILE A 9 -10.49 -8.24 -4.61
CA ILE A 9 -9.85 -7.77 -3.38
C ILE A 9 -9.71 -8.92 -2.38
N GLY A 10 -8.54 -9.02 -1.75
CA GLY A 10 -8.25 -10.05 -0.76
C GLY A 10 -7.88 -11.41 -1.35
N LYS A 11 -7.91 -11.57 -2.68
CA LYS A 11 -7.47 -12.81 -3.33
C LYS A 11 -5.94 -12.93 -3.30
N ALA A 12 -5.49 -14.18 -3.21
CA ALA A 12 -4.08 -14.51 -3.29
C ALA A 12 -3.61 -14.52 -4.74
N VAL A 13 -2.45 -13.92 -4.97
CA VAL A 13 -1.83 -13.78 -6.28
C VAL A 13 -0.63 -14.71 -6.35
N TYR A 14 -0.64 -15.59 -7.35
CA TYR A 14 0.39 -16.59 -7.58
C TYR A 14 0.99 -16.43 -8.98
N ASP A 15 2.27 -16.77 -9.09
CA ASP A 15 2.96 -16.88 -10.37
C ASP A 15 2.74 -18.27 -11.02
N GLN A 16 3.17 -18.46 -12.27
CA GLN A 16 3.09 -19.76 -12.96
C GLN A 16 3.86 -20.89 -12.25
N GLU A 17 4.81 -20.52 -11.39
CA GLU A 17 5.55 -21.47 -10.54
C GLU A 17 4.86 -21.77 -9.20
N ALA A 18 3.59 -21.36 -9.04
CA ALA A 18 2.84 -21.44 -7.78
C ALA A 18 3.49 -20.66 -6.62
N LYS A 19 4.34 -19.67 -6.94
CA LYS A 19 4.97 -18.79 -5.94
C LYS A 19 3.98 -17.71 -5.49
N PHE A 20 3.77 -17.60 -4.18
CA PHE A 20 2.93 -16.54 -3.61
C PHE A 20 3.60 -15.18 -3.77
N ILE A 21 2.95 -14.29 -4.51
CA ILE A 21 3.42 -12.91 -4.76
C ILE A 21 2.85 -11.95 -3.73
N GLY A 22 1.58 -12.15 -3.33
CA GLY A 22 0.93 -11.31 -2.35
C GLY A 22 -0.59 -11.39 -2.40
N THR A 23 -1.23 -10.42 -1.75
CA THR A 23 -2.68 -10.30 -1.68
C THR A 23 -3.15 -9.04 -2.39
N VAL A 24 -4.19 -9.15 -3.22
CA VAL A 24 -4.77 -7.98 -3.90
C VAL A 24 -5.32 -7.00 -2.86
N GLN A 25 -4.81 -5.76 -2.92
CA GLN A 25 -5.26 -4.67 -2.07
C GLN A 25 -6.31 -3.81 -2.78
N ASP A 26 -6.07 -3.44 -4.04
CA ASP A 26 -7.01 -2.61 -4.80
C ASP A 26 -6.78 -2.73 -6.33
N ILE A 27 -7.53 -1.97 -7.13
CA ILE A 27 -7.49 -1.98 -8.59
C ILE A 27 -7.03 -0.60 -9.06
N VAL A 28 -6.02 -0.58 -9.93
CA VAL A 28 -5.52 0.65 -10.53
C VAL A 28 -6.16 0.81 -11.90
N ILE A 29 -6.73 1.99 -12.17
CA ILE A 29 -7.33 2.31 -13.46
C ILE A 29 -6.52 3.48 -14.04
N LYS A 30 -5.83 3.25 -15.16
CA LYS A 30 -5.12 4.30 -15.89
C LYS A 30 -6.12 4.95 -16.85
N LEU A 31 -6.60 6.14 -16.46
CA LEU A 31 -7.64 6.89 -17.21
C LEU A 31 -7.16 7.34 -18.59
N GLU A 32 -5.85 7.45 -18.79
CA GLU A 32 -5.24 7.90 -20.05
C GLU A 32 -5.26 6.79 -21.12
N GLU A 33 -4.93 5.56 -20.74
CA GLU A 33 -4.82 4.43 -21.68
C GLU A 33 -6.03 3.47 -21.62
N LYS A 34 -6.95 3.68 -20.66
CA LYS A 34 -8.07 2.76 -20.37
C LYS A 34 -7.60 1.36 -19.97
N ASP A 35 -6.38 1.28 -19.47
CA ASP A 35 -5.75 0.09 -18.91
C ASP A 35 -6.15 -0.11 -17.45
N ILE A 36 -6.35 -1.38 -17.10
CA ILE A 36 -6.75 -1.81 -15.76
C ILE A 36 -5.61 -2.66 -15.20
N GLY A 37 -5.20 -2.40 -13.96
CA GLY A 37 -4.21 -3.17 -13.21
C GLY A 37 -4.72 -3.50 -11.82
N ILE A 38 -4.02 -4.39 -11.13
CA ILE A 38 -4.25 -4.72 -9.72
C ILE A 38 -3.05 -4.27 -8.89
N GLN A 39 -3.33 -3.71 -7.72
CA GLN A 39 -2.32 -3.39 -6.73
C GLN A 39 -2.25 -4.53 -5.72
N VAL A 40 -1.10 -5.17 -5.63
CA VAL A 40 -0.86 -6.35 -4.79
C VAL A 40 0.06 -5.97 -3.65
N ARG A 41 -0.37 -6.26 -2.42
CA ARG A 41 0.45 -6.14 -1.23
C ARG A 41 1.31 -7.38 -1.10
N THR A 42 2.60 -7.24 -1.34
CA THR A 42 3.58 -8.30 -1.09
C THR A 42 3.76 -8.53 0.42
N PRO A 43 4.23 -9.71 0.85
CA PRO A 43 4.52 -9.97 2.26
C PRO A 43 5.62 -9.06 2.83
N LEU A 44 6.46 -8.46 1.98
CA LEU A 44 7.48 -7.46 2.33
C LEU A 44 6.88 -6.06 2.61
N GLY A 45 5.56 -5.89 2.41
CA GLY A 45 4.86 -4.62 2.62
C GLY A 45 4.92 -3.66 1.44
N THR A 46 5.62 -4.02 0.36
CA THR A 46 5.66 -3.24 -0.89
C THR A 46 4.37 -3.45 -1.69
N LEU A 47 3.84 -2.37 -2.26
CA LEU A 47 2.73 -2.40 -3.20
C LEU A 47 3.27 -2.56 -4.61
N LEU A 48 2.92 -3.68 -5.25
CA LEU A 48 3.29 -3.97 -6.62
C LEU A 48 2.07 -3.71 -7.52
N GLU A 49 2.26 -2.90 -8.56
CA GLU A 49 1.25 -2.70 -9.61
C GLU A 49 1.45 -3.76 -10.71
N ILE A 50 0.41 -4.53 -11.00
CA ILE A 50 0.41 -5.57 -12.03
C ILE A 50 -0.69 -5.23 -13.03
N SER A 51 -0.32 -5.04 -14.30
CA SER A 51 -1.31 -4.84 -15.37
C SER A 51 -2.16 -6.10 -15.60
N SER A 52 -3.44 -5.91 -15.90
CA SER A 52 -4.38 -7.02 -16.10
C SER A 52 -4.04 -7.92 -17.28
N ASP A 53 -3.32 -7.42 -18.28
CA ASP A 53 -2.81 -8.20 -19.43
C ASP A 53 -1.88 -9.35 -19.03
N LYS A 54 -1.17 -9.18 -17.91
CA LYS A 54 -0.27 -10.18 -17.35
C LYS A 54 -1.00 -11.20 -16.48
N ILE A 55 -2.32 -11.14 -16.38
CA ILE A 55 -3.13 -12.10 -15.63
C ILE A 55 -3.61 -13.19 -16.58
N LEU A 56 -3.27 -14.44 -16.28
CA LEU A 56 -3.72 -15.61 -17.03
C LEU A 56 -5.16 -15.97 -16.67
N ALA A 57 -5.49 -15.96 -15.39
CA ALA A 57 -6.79 -16.36 -14.89
C ALA A 57 -7.16 -15.62 -13.60
N VAL A 58 -8.43 -15.24 -13.50
CA VAL A 58 -9.06 -14.71 -12.29
C VAL A 58 -10.22 -15.64 -11.93
N LYS A 59 -10.07 -16.39 -10.84
CA LYS A 59 -11.14 -17.20 -10.26
C LYS A 59 -11.12 -17.06 -8.73
N ASP A 60 -10.79 -18.13 -8.01
CA ASP A 60 -10.58 -18.07 -6.57
C ASP A 60 -9.15 -17.65 -6.20
N ILE A 61 -8.23 -17.80 -7.14
CA ILE A 61 -6.84 -17.33 -7.10
C ILE A 61 -6.54 -16.57 -8.40
N ILE A 62 -5.61 -15.61 -8.33
CA ILE A 62 -5.13 -14.86 -9.50
C ILE A 62 -3.80 -15.47 -9.92
N LEU A 63 -3.77 -16.01 -11.15
CA LEU A 63 -2.56 -16.61 -11.71
C LEU A 63 -1.96 -15.67 -12.75
N LEU A 64 -0.70 -15.28 -12.56
CA LEU A 64 0.02 -14.47 -13.54
C LEU A 64 0.47 -15.32 -14.73
N LYS A 65 0.56 -14.67 -15.88
CA LYS A 65 0.88 -15.24 -17.18
C LYS A 65 2.38 -15.31 -17.43
N GLU A 66 3.17 -14.57 -16.66
CA GLU A 66 4.60 -14.42 -16.85
C GLU A 66 5.29 -14.32 -15.50
N LYS A 67 6.44 -15.01 -15.38
CA LYS A 67 7.33 -14.96 -14.23
C LYS A 67 7.86 -13.54 -14.10
N ILE A 68 7.28 -12.72 -13.22
CA ILE A 68 7.76 -11.35 -13.01
C ILE A 68 9.09 -11.44 -12.24
N GLU A 69 10.20 -11.44 -12.99
CA GLU A 69 11.49 -11.05 -12.45
C GLU A 69 11.37 -9.59 -11.99
N LEU A 70 11.37 -9.39 -10.66
CA LEU A 70 11.48 -8.08 -10.03
C LEU A 70 12.56 -7.26 -10.77
N PRO A 71 12.21 -6.18 -11.51
CA PRO A 71 13.19 -5.24 -12.00
C PRO A 71 13.75 -4.53 -10.78
N LYS A 72 14.85 -5.10 -10.31
CA LYS A 72 15.95 -4.45 -9.61
C LYS A 72 16.13 -3.09 -10.31
N GLU A 73 16.02 -2.02 -9.52
CA GLU A 73 16.52 -0.69 -9.86
C GLU A 73 15.68 0.17 -10.83
N VAL A 74 14.81 1.01 -10.24
CA VAL A 74 14.70 2.41 -10.71
C VAL A 74 15.55 3.27 -9.77
N SER A 75 16.86 3.05 -9.84
CA SER A 75 17.85 4.10 -9.62
C SER A 75 18.35 4.51 -10.99
N GLN A 76 17.65 5.45 -11.63
CA GLN A 76 18.26 6.38 -12.57
C GLN A 76 18.05 7.79 -12.01
N GLY A 77 19.05 8.29 -11.27
CA GLY A 77 19.27 9.74 -11.12
C GLY A 77 19.97 10.30 -12.37
N PRO A 78 20.60 11.50 -12.36
CA PRO A 78 20.52 12.62 -11.41
C PRO A 78 20.19 14.00 -12.07
N VAL A 79 19.68 14.92 -11.24
CA VAL A 79 19.74 16.41 -11.24
C VAL A 79 19.69 17.24 -12.55
N GLN A 80 18.75 18.21 -12.60
CA GLN A 80 19.06 19.55 -13.09
C GLN A 80 18.42 20.60 -12.17
N GLN A 81 19.29 21.38 -11.54
CA GLN A 81 19.01 22.52 -10.66
C GLN A 81 19.18 23.80 -11.47
N THR A 82 18.36 24.83 -11.25
CA THR A 82 18.89 26.18 -10.93
C THR A 82 17.80 27.10 -10.35
N PRO A 83 18.08 27.81 -9.23
CA PRO A 83 17.24 28.85 -8.62
C PRO A 83 17.59 30.28 -9.13
N PRO A 84 16.73 31.29 -8.91
CA PRO A 84 16.92 32.18 -7.75
C PRO A 84 15.62 32.67 -7.05
N LEU A 85 15.58 32.41 -5.75
CA LEU A 85 15.28 33.30 -4.62
C LEU A 85 14.35 34.54 -4.80
N ALA A 86 13.19 34.49 -4.13
CA ALA A 86 12.54 35.66 -3.51
C ALA A 86 11.73 35.24 -2.25
N THR A 87 12.42 35.23 -1.11
CA THR A 87 12.07 35.82 0.21
C THR A 87 10.62 35.74 0.78
N SER A 88 10.39 34.75 1.69
CA SER A 88 9.75 34.75 3.06
C SER A 88 8.35 35.38 3.35
N PRO A 89 7.58 35.06 4.44
CA PRO A 89 7.74 34.09 5.57
C PRO A 89 6.42 33.28 5.90
N PRO A 90 6.20 32.77 7.14
CA PRO A 90 6.09 31.37 7.53
C PRO A 90 4.69 30.71 7.44
N GLN A 91 4.69 29.38 7.47
CA GLN A 91 3.56 28.46 7.56
C GLN A 91 2.53 28.84 8.65
N PRO A 92 1.23 28.61 8.39
CA PRO A 92 0.40 27.99 9.40
C PRO A 92 -0.26 26.73 8.85
N SER A 93 0.03 25.65 9.54
CA SER A 93 -0.69 24.39 9.58
C SER A 93 -2.20 24.62 9.56
N SER A 94 -2.85 24.29 8.45
CA SER A 94 -4.31 24.11 8.39
C SER A 94 -4.54 23.02 7.35
N GLY A 95 -4.54 21.75 7.76
CA GLY A 95 -5.65 21.24 8.54
C GLY A 95 -6.87 21.04 7.62
N LEU A 96 -6.67 20.49 6.42
CA LEU A 96 -7.76 20.13 5.53
C LEU A 96 -8.43 18.86 6.07
N LYS A 97 -9.58 19.08 6.70
CA LYS A 97 -10.43 18.10 7.34
C LYS A 97 -11.01 17.17 6.27
N ILE A 98 -10.33 16.09 5.96
CA ILE A 98 -10.96 14.94 5.30
C ILE A 98 -11.89 14.31 6.34
N PRO A 99 -13.18 14.05 6.04
CA PRO A 99 -14.03 13.24 6.89
C PRO A 99 -13.56 11.80 6.78
N ILE A 100 -12.53 11.45 7.58
CA ILE A 100 -12.09 10.08 7.78
C ILE A 100 -12.94 9.55 8.93
N PRO A 101 -13.92 8.65 8.72
CA PRO A 101 -14.55 7.91 9.82
C PRO A 101 -13.61 6.79 10.30
N PHE A 102 -12.34 7.12 10.51
CA PHE A 102 -11.42 6.32 11.29
C PHE A 102 -10.92 7.22 12.40
N LYS A 103 -11.77 7.38 13.41
CA LYS A 103 -11.31 7.64 14.78
C LYS A 103 -10.46 6.43 15.15
N ARG A 104 -9.20 6.43 14.72
CA ARG A 104 -8.18 5.56 15.27
C ARG A 104 -8.06 6.11 16.68
N GLU A 105 -8.71 5.43 17.63
CA GLU A 105 -8.43 5.66 19.03
C GLU A 105 -6.89 5.66 19.13
N GLU A 106 -6.27 6.71 19.65
CA GLU A 106 -4.81 6.78 19.72
C GLU A 106 -4.46 6.66 21.19
N LYS A 107 -4.42 5.42 21.69
CA LYS A 107 -4.02 5.18 23.08
C LYS A 107 -2.55 5.53 23.21
N ILE A 108 -2.23 6.45 24.10
CA ILE A 108 -0.84 6.84 24.38
C ILE A 108 -0.20 5.81 25.31
N CYS A 109 1.02 5.41 25.00
CA CYS A 109 1.79 4.50 25.82
C CYS A 109 2.21 5.19 27.13
N PRO A 110 1.88 4.64 28.32
CA PRO A 110 2.24 5.23 29.61
C PRO A 110 3.74 5.16 29.91
N TYR A 111 4.50 4.33 29.20
CA TYR A 111 5.94 4.13 29.43
C TYR A 111 6.83 5.14 28.68
N CYS A 112 6.38 5.62 27.52
CA CYS A 112 7.20 6.49 26.67
C CYS A 112 6.44 7.70 26.09
N GLY A 113 5.15 7.84 26.40
CA GLY A 113 4.33 8.96 25.93
C GLY A 113 4.04 8.96 24.43
N LYS A 114 4.38 7.90 23.69
CA LYS A 114 4.16 7.79 22.24
C LYS A 114 2.82 7.13 21.91
N PRO A 115 2.21 7.43 20.74
CA PRO A 115 0.98 6.78 20.31
C PRO A 115 1.23 5.28 20.10
N ALA A 116 0.38 4.45 20.71
CA ALA A 116 0.34 3.03 20.48
C ALA A 116 -0.58 2.71 19.31
N THR A 117 -0.29 1.62 18.62
CA THR A 117 -1.10 1.12 17.52
C THR A 117 -2.02 0.02 18.02
N TYR A 118 -3.29 0.10 17.65
CA TYR A 118 -4.26 -0.96 17.91
C TYR A 118 -4.08 -2.11 16.92
N ILE A 119 -3.96 -3.34 17.43
CA ILE A 119 -3.94 -4.54 16.60
C ILE A 119 -5.30 -5.22 16.70
N PRO A 120 -6.16 -5.12 15.65
CA PRO A 120 -7.53 -5.62 15.70
C PRO A 120 -7.62 -7.14 15.86
N GLN A 121 -6.58 -7.88 15.43
CA GLN A 121 -6.52 -9.34 15.58
C GLN A 121 -6.50 -9.78 17.06
N TYR A 122 -5.86 -9.00 17.92
CA TYR A 122 -5.70 -9.33 19.35
C TYR A 122 -6.47 -8.39 20.25
N LYS A 123 -7.16 -7.40 19.67
CA LYS A 123 -7.86 -6.32 20.37
C LYS A 123 -7.02 -5.62 21.43
N ARG A 124 -5.70 -5.55 21.22
CA ARG A 124 -4.72 -5.00 22.15
C ARG A 124 -3.95 -3.84 21.50
N TRP A 125 -3.49 -2.93 22.34
CA TRP A 125 -2.60 -1.85 21.93
C TRP A 125 -1.15 -2.29 22.04
N TYR A 126 -0.33 -1.95 21.06
CA TYR A 126 1.10 -2.23 21.08
C TYR A 126 1.90 -0.97 20.86
N CYS A 127 2.91 -0.77 21.70
CA CYS A 127 3.85 0.31 21.56
C CYS A 127 5.10 -0.19 20.83
N PHE A 128 5.37 0.34 19.63
CA PHE A 128 6.58 0.01 18.86
C PHE A 128 7.87 0.53 19.49
N ASN A 129 7.78 1.57 20.33
CA ASN A 129 8.96 2.14 20.97
C ASN A 129 9.40 1.30 22.19
N CYS A 130 8.43 0.83 22.96
CA CYS A 130 8.69 -0.01 24.13
C CYS A 130 8.62 -1.52 23.83
N GLN A 131 8.29 -1.87 22.58
CA GLN A 131 8.12 -3.24 22.06
C GLN A 131 7.26 -4.11 22.99
N ARG A 132 6.18 -3.52 23.51
CA ARG A 132 5.30 -4.17 24.50
C ARG A 132 3.86 -3.82 24.23
N TYR A 133 2.98 -4.73 24.61
CA TYR A 133 1.55 -4.45 24.66
C TYR A 133 1.25 -3.52 25.83
N ILE A 134 0.34 -2.59 25.59
CA ILE A 134 -0.26 -1.77 26.62
C ILE A 134 -1.74 -2.17 26.68
N ASP A 135 -2.23 -2.39 27.89
CA ASP A 135 -3.63 -2.75 28.12
C ASP A 135 -4.45 -1.52 28.49
#